data_AF-A0A9N9WJM2-F1
#
_entry.id   AF-A0A9N9WJM2-F1
#
_cell.length_a   1.000
_cell.length_b   1.000
_cell.length_c   1.000
_cell.angle_alpha   90.00
_cell.angle_beta   90.00
_cell.angle_gamma   90.00
#
_symmetry.space_group_name_H-M   'P 1'
#
loop_
_entity.id
_entity.type
_entity.pdbx_description
1 polymer ?
#
loop_
_entity_poly.entity_id
_entity_poly.type
_entity_poly.pdbx_seq_one_letter_code
_entity_poly.pdbx_strand_id
1 'polypeptide(L)'
;MALFGAQLVITLIMVSVIQKLGNYSFARWLLCSNGLYRYLYPDNNELRTLAGVPKEKMKGKKGGKNESNGKPETFHVPRSLEIQLETAPVTPLDVVHLRFYTEYVWIVDFSLYTAIVYIMSEYFTSDESIGERSTCIVAFCVFLLIAMMVLIVDESNLEVGVDPAYDSFYENASKFLENQGLSSVGPASKLILKLSLAVWAAVIGTLFTFPGLRIARMHWDSLRYYEDSKVKGLLLNVNFAMPFIISLLWVRPVTRHYLTVRVFSGMDAPL
;
A
#
# COMPACT_ATOMS: atom_id res chain seq x y z
N MET A 1 21.54 -27.84 -1.04
CA MET A 1 20.32 -28.59 -1.46
C MET A 1 19.00 -27.89 -1.09
N ALA A 2 18.99 -26.82 -0.28
CA ALA A 2 17.77 -26.01 0.01
C ALA A 2 17.45 -24.93 -1.04
N LEU A 3 18.36 -24.68 -2.00
CA LEU A 3 18.23 -23.68 -3.07
C LEU A 3 16.99 -23.88 -3.95
N PHE A 4 16.67 -25.13 -4.30
CA PHE A 4 15.47 -25.43 -5.10
C PHE A 4 14.16 -25.16 -4.33
N GLY A 5 14.16 -25.30 -3.00
CA GLY A 5 12.97 -25.09 -2.17
C GLY A 5 12.58 -23.62 -2.08
N ALA A 6 13.53 -22.74 -1.73
CA ALA A 6 13.26 -21.30 -1.61
C ALA A 6 12.83 -20.68 -2.95
N GLN A 7 13.51 -21.04 -4.04
CA GLN A 7 13.17 -20.56 -5.38
C GLN A 7 11.78 -21.03 -5.84
N LEU A 8 11.41 -22.27 -5.53
CA LEU A 8 10.08 -22.79 -5.83
C LEU A 8 8.99 -22.06 -5.03
N VAL A 9 9.23 -21.75 -3.75
CA VAL A 9 8.26 -20.99 -2.93
C VAL A 9 8.10 -19.57 -3.45
N ILE A 10 9.19 -18.86 -3.76
CA ILE A 10 9.15 -17.49 -4.29
C ILE A 10 8.37 -17.46 -5.62
N THR A 11 8.64 -18.41 -6.52
CA THR A 11 7.94 -18.49 -7.82
C THR A 11 6.44 -18.82 -7.65
N LEU A 12 6.05 -19.72 -6.75
CA LEU A 12 4.64 -20.01 -6.46
C LEU A 12 3.88 -18.81 -5.90
N ILE A 13 4.49 -18.06 -4.97
CA ILE A 13 3.92 -16.81 -4.45
C ILE A 13 3.75 -15.83 -5.60
N MET A 14 4.76 -15.71 -6.47
CA MET A 14 4.68 -14.78 -7.60
C MET A 14 3.58 -15.14 -8.59
N VAL A 15 3.42 -16.42 -8.92
CA VAL A 15 2.30 -16.91 -9.75
C VAL A 15 0.96 -16.54 -9.13
N SER A 16 0.83 -16.67 -7.81
CA SER A 16 -0.39 -16.28 -7.08
C SER A 16 -0.66 -14.77 -7.14
N VAL A 17 0.39 -13.96 -7.04
CA VAL A 17 0.31 -12.50 -7.18
C VAL A 17 -0.12 -12.10 -8.59
N ILE A 18 0.46 -12.72 -9.62
CA ILE A 18 0.11 -12.48 -11.03
C ILE A 18 -1.36 -12.83 -11.29
N GLN A 19 -1.83 -13.97 -10.76
CA GLN A 19 -3.23 -14.38 -10.89
C GLN A 19 -4.19 -13.38 -10.23
N LYS A 20 -3.82 -12.83 -9.06
CA LYS A 20 -4.69 -11.91 -8.31
C LYS A 20 -4.65 -10.47 -8.85
N LEU A 21 -3.52 -10.05 -9.43
CA LEU A 21 -3.32 -8.73 -10.00
C LEU A 21 -3.62 -8.65 -11.50
N GLY A 22 -4.11 -9.72 -12.15
CA GLY A 22 -4.35 -9.75 -13.61
C GLY A 22 -5.24 -8.63 -14.16
N ASN A 23 -6.06 -7.98 -13.31
CA ASN A 23 -6.86 -6.82 -13.70
C ASN A 23 -6.05 -5.50 -13.75
N TYR A 24 -4.94 -5.42 -13.01
CA TYR A 24 -4.04 -4.27 -12.93
C TYR A 24 -2.72 -4.59 -13.65
N SER A 25 -2.62 -4.17 -14.91
CA SER A 25 -1.40 -4.33 -15.71
C SER A 25 -0.54 -3.06 -15.63
N PHE A 26 0.73 -3.22 -15.28
CA PHE A 26 1.70 -2.11 -15.25
C PHE A 26 1.94 -1.58 -16.66
N ALA A 27 1.98 -2.46 -17.66
CA ALA A 27 2.08 -2.09 -19.06
C ALA A 27 0.92 -1.20 -19.54
N ARG A 28 -0.32 -1.50 -19.10
CA ARG A 28 -1.50 -0.67 -19.40
C ARG A 28 -1.43 0.69 -18.73
N TRP A 29 -1.03 0.69 -17.45
CA TRP A 29 -0.80 1.92 -16.72
C TRP A 29 0.22 2.78 -17.46
N LEU A 30 1.38 2.25 -17.83
CA LEU A 30 2.44 2.98 -18.54
C LEU A 30 1.96 3.61 -19.85
N LEU A 31 1.12 2.91 -20.62
CA LEU A 31 0.59 3.41 -21.90
C LEU A 31 -0.52 4.47 -21.72
N CYS A 32 -1.36 4.33 -20.70
CA CYS A 32 -2.53 5.20 -20.51
C CYS A 32 -2.26 6.37 -19.54
N SER A 33 -1.27 6.27 -18.65
CA SER A 33 -0.94 7.32 -17.68
C SER A 33 0.01 8.37 -18.26
N ASN A 34 0.93 7.96 -19.14
CA ASN A 34 1.99 8.83 -19.65
C ASN A 34 1.51 9.62 -20.86
N GLY A 35 0.51 10.48 -20.71
CA GLY A 35 0.24 11.61 -21.61
C GLY A 35 0.22 11.32 -23.12
N LEU A 36 -0.05 10.08 -23.55
CA LEU A 36 -0.17 9.78 -24.97
C LEU A 36 -1.46 10.41 -25.47
N TYR A 37 -1.33 11.29 -26.46
CA TYR A 37 -2.44 11.92 -27.14
C TYR A 37 -2.63 11.29 -28.52
N ARG A 38 -3.87 10.95 -28.83
CA ARG A 38 -4.30 10.54 -30.16
C ARG A 38 -4.96 11.74 -30.85
N TYR A 39 -4.69 11.88 -32.14
CA TYR A 39 -5.42 12.81 -32.99
C TYR A 39 -6.77 12.20 -33.38
N LEU A 40 -7.84 12.96 -33.16
CA LEU A 40 -9.16 12.60 -33.66
C LEU A 40 -9.20 12.79 -35.18
N TYR A 41 -9.98 11.97 -35.88
CA TYR A 41 -10.22 12.20 -37.29
C TYR A 41 -11.15 13.43 -37.43
N PRO A 42 -10.87 14.34 -38.38
CA PRO A 42 -11.72 15.50 -38.63
C PRO A 42 -13.08 15.04 -39.19
N ASP A 43 -14.17 15.68 -38.76
CA ASP A 43 -15.51 15.32 -39.21
C ASP A 43 -15.74 15.73 -40.67
N ASN A 44 -16.59 15.00 -41.40
CA ASN A 44 -16.90 15.30 -42.80
C ASN A 44 -17.49 16.72 -42.98
N ASN A 45 -18.16 17.23 -41.94
CA ASN A 45 -18.70 18.59 -41.92
C ASN A 45 -17.59 19.64 -41.81
N GLU A 46 -16.58 19.40 -40.98
CA GLU A 46 -15.45 20.29 -40.75
C GLU A 46 -14.55 20.36 -42.00
N LEU A 47 -14.29 19.20 -42.60
CA LEU A 47 -13.58 19.09 -43.89
C LEU A 47 -14.32 19.82 -45.01
N ARG A 48 -15.65 19.75 -45.07
CA ARG A 48 -16.47 20.48 -46.05
C ARG A 48 -16.41 21.99 -45.86
N THR A 49 -16.44 22.47 -44.61
CA THR A 49 -16.34 23.90 -44.30
C THR A 49 -14.96 24.46 -44.62
N LEU A 50 -13.89 23.72 -44.30
CA LEU A 50 -12.52 24.14 -44.58
C LEU A 50 -12.21 24.09 -46.09
N ALA A 51 -12.72 23.08 -46.81
CA ALA A 51 -12.51 22.93 -48.25
C ALA A 51 -13.37 23.87 -49.12
N GLY A 52 -14.22 24.72 -48.53
CA GLY A 52 -15.10 25.64 -49.26
C GLY A 52 -16.18 24.95 -50.09
N VAL A 53 -16.49 23.68 -49.80
CA VAL A 53 -17.51 22.91 -50.53
C VAL A 53 -18.89 23.26 -49.97
N PRO A 54 -19.84 23.74 -50.80
CA PRO A 54 -21.18 24.07 -50.33
C PRO A 54 -21.85 22.85 -49.69
N LYS A 55 -22.39 22.99 -48.46
CA LYS A 55 -23.33 22.00 -47.90
C LYS A 55 -24.45 21.79 -48.92
N GLU A 56 -24.64 20.56 -49.40
CA GLU A 56 -25.76 20.24 -50.28
C GLU A 56 -27.06 20.58 -49.55
N LYS A 57 -27.66 21.71 -49.90
CA LYS A 57 -29.04 21.99 -49.52
C LYS A 57 -29.91 21.01 -50.29
N MET A 58 -30.59 20.14 -49.56
CA MET A 58 -31.59 19.20 -50.05
C MET A 58 -32.65 19.98 -50.87
N LYS A 59 -32.44 20.08 -52.18
CA LYS A 59 -33.33 20.81 -53.08
C LYS A 59 -34.32 19.79 -53.61
N GLY A 60 -35.55 19.83 -53.08
CA GLY A 60 -36.63 18.95 -53.50
C GLY A 60 -36.79 18.95 -55.02
N LYS A 61 -36.65 17.77 -55.64
CA LYS A 61 -37.09 17.56 -57.02
C LYS A 61 -37.62 16.14 -57.18
N LYS A 62 -38.87 16.12 -57.65
CA LYS A 62 -39.75 14.98 -57.90
C LYS A 62 -39.19 14.13 -59.06
N GLY A 63 -39.07 12.82 -58.85
CA GLY A 63 -39.04 11.80 -59.91
C GLY A 63 -37.66 11.24 -60.30
N GLY A 64 -37.45 9.95 -60.02
CA GLY A 64 -36.33 9.17 -60.56
C GLY A 64 -35.99 7.95 -59.70
N LYS A 65 -36.10 6.75 -60.28
CA LYS A 65 -35.90 5.42 -59.69
C LYS A 65 -34.60 5.24 -58.87
N ASN A 66 -34.73 4.45 -57.79
CA ASN A 66 -33.74 3.55 -57.18
C ASN A 66 -32.26 3.93 -57.23
N GLU A 67 -31.71 4.32 -56.08
CA GLU A 67 -30.44 3.80 -55.55
C GLU A 67 -30.25 4.28 -54.10
N SER A 68 -30.79 3.51 -53.15
CA SER A 68 -30.56 3.72 -51.71
C SER A 68 -29.95 2.46 -51.12
N ASN A 69 -28.62 2.34 -51.22
CA ASN A 69 -27.79 1.79 -50.14
C ASN A 69 -26.30 1.90 -50.51
N GLY A 70 -25.52 2.68 -49.75
CA GLY A 70 -24.07 2.49 -49.65
C GLY A 70 -23.16 3.24 -50.63
N LYS A 71 -23.56 4.35 -51.25
CA LYS A 71 -22.57 5.26 -51.87
C LYS A 71 -21.98 6.15 -50.77
N PRO A 72 -20.68 6.02 -50.41
CA PRO A 72 -20.05 6.97 -49.51
C PRO A 72 -20.13 8.36 -50.13
N GLU A 73 -20.50 9.38 -49.35
CA GLU A 73 -20.47 10.77 -49.82
C GLU A 73 -19.02 11.15 -50.14
N THR A 74 -18.63 11.02 -51.41
CA THR A 74 -17.29 11.36 -51.87
C THR A 74 -17.26 12.84 -52.21
N PHE A 75 -16.54 13.62 -51.41
CA PHE A 75 -16.24 15.01 -51.72
C PHE A 75 -14.73 15.17 -51.92
N HIS A 76 -14.34 16.00 -52.89
CA HIS A 76 -12.93 16.23 -53.20
C HIS A 76 -12.33 17.25 -52.23
N VAL A 77 -11.37 16.82 -51.42
CA VAL A 77 -10.63 17.67 -50.49
C VAL A 77 -9.34 18.15 -51.17
N PRO A 78 -9.09 19.46 -51.28
CA PRO A 78 -7.84 19.99 -51.80
C PRO A 78 -6.66 19.60 -50.91
N ARG A 79 -5.50 19.29 -51.51
CA ARG A 79 -4.30 18.78 -50.80
C ARG A 79 -3.62 19.81 -49.88
N SER A 80 -3.96 21.09 -49.97
CA SER A 80 -3.33 22.20 -49.23
C SER A 80 -4.17 22.71 -48.06
N LEU A 81 -4.95 21.83 -47.41
CA LEU A 81 -5.84 22.20 -46.31
C LEU A 81 -5.08 22.18 -44.98
N GLU A 82 -5.08 23.31 -44.26
CA GLU A 82 -4.49 23.40 -42.92
C GLU A 82 -5.52 22.90 -41.89
N ILE A 83 -5.44 21.62 -41.54
CA ILE A 83 -6.35 20.96 -40.59
C ILE A 83 -5.72 21.01 -39.21
N GLN A 84 -6.37 21.69 -38.26
CA GLN A 84 -6.01 21.60 -36.84
C GLN A 84 -6.68 20.35 -36.25
N LEU A 85 -5.88 19.34 -35.90
CA LEU A 85 -6.38 18.08 -35.37
C LEU A 85 -6.61 18.20 -33.86
N GLU A 86 -7.82 17.86 -33.39
CA GLU A 86 -8.10 17.77 -31.96
C GLU A 86 -7.36 16.59 -31.33
N THR A 87 -6.81 16.79 -30.13
CA THR A 87 -6.10 15.77 -29.37
C THR A 87 -6.97 15.23 -28.23
N ALA A 88 -7.04 13.90 -28.12
CA ALA A 88 -7.74 13.21 -27.05
C ALA A 88 -6.78 12.25 -26.31
N PRO A 89 -6.92 12.06 -24.99
CA PRO A 89 -6.09 11.12 -24.24
C PRO A 89 -6.38 9.67 -24.67
N VAL A 90 -5.34 8.84 -24.75
CA VAL A 90 -5.46 7.44 -25.16
C VAL A 90 -6.19 6.62 -24.10
N THR A 91 -7.28 5.95 -24.51
CA THR A 91 -8.07 5.08 -23.62
C THR A 91 -7.69 3.61 -23.80
N PRO A 92 -7.89 2.74 -22.79
CA PRO A 92 -7.54 1.32 -22.91
C PRO A 92 -8.27 0.59 -24.03
N LEU A 93 -9.47 1.05 -24.40
CA LEU A 93 -10.25 0.47 -25.51
C LEU A 93 -9.60 0.74 -26.88
N ASP A 94 -8.92 1.86 -27.03
CA ASP A 94 -8.25 2.22 -28.28
C ASP A 94 -7.00 1.37 -28.50
N VAL A 95 -6.28 1.06 -27.42
CA VAL A 95 -4.98 0.39 -27.51
C VAL A 95 -5.11 -1.12 -27.74
N VAL A 96 -6.22 -1.72 -27.30
CA VAL A 96 -6.48 -3.18 -27.45
C VAL A 96 -6.45 -3.65 -28.91
N HIS A 97 -6.75 -2.75 -29.85
CA HIS A 97 -6.78 -3.07 -31.28
C HIS A 97 -5.40 -3.06 -31.94
N LEU A 98 -4.34 -2.62 -31.25
CA LEU A 98 -3.00 -2.66 -31.82
C LEU A 98 -2.53 -4.11 -31.95
N ARG A 99 -1.97 -4.45 -33.12
CA ARG A 99 -1.44 -5.78 -33.45
C ARG A 99 -0.57 -6.37 -32.34
N PHE A 100 0.31 -5.56 -31.76
CA PHE A 100 1.33 -5.99 -30.79
C PHE A 100 0.98 -5.67 -29.33
N TYR A 101 -0.27 -5.30 -29.05
CA TYR A 101 -0.67 -4.88 -27.71
C TYR A 101 -0.55 -6.02 -26.70
N THR A 102 -1.00 -7.21 -27.07
CA THR A 102 -0.98 -8.38 -26.20
C THR A 102 0.45 -8.79 -25.86
N GLU A 103 1.34 -8.78 -26.85
CA GLU A 103 2.76 -9.09 -26.72
C GLU A 103 3.47 -8.04 -25.86
N TYR A 104 3.17 -6.75 -26.07
CA TYR A 104 3.72 -5.67 -25.25
C TYR A 104 3.33 -5.82 -23.77
N VAL A 105 2.05 -6.04 -23.48
CA VAL A 105 1.55 -6.23 -22.11
C VAL A 105 2.26 -7.40 -21.44
N TRP A 106 2.34 -8.54 -22.14
CA TRP A 106 3.03 -9.72 -21.64
C TRP A 106 4.50 -9.46 -21.36
N ILE A 107 5.25 -8.88 -22.30
CA ILE A 107 6.69 -8.65 -22.14
C ILE A 107 6.96 -7.71 -20.98
N VAL A 108 6.24 -6.59 -20.90
CA VAL A 108 6.47 -5.58 -19.85
C VAL A 108 6.12 -6.13 -18.48
N ASP A 109 4.91 -6.67 -18.32
CA ASP A 109 4.50 -7.20 -17.02
C ASP A 109 5.36 -8.42 -16.61
N PHE A 110 5.66 -9.33 -17.53
CA PHE A 110 6.54 -10.47 -17.25
C PHE A 110 7.96 -10.04 -16.88
N SER A 111 8.52 -9.03 -17.56
CA SER A 111 9.86 -8.50 -17.25
C SER A 111 9.90 -7.88 -15.85
N LEU A 112 8.86 -7.12 -15.47
CA LEU A 112 8.73 -6.52 -14.15
C LEU A 112 8.65 -7.61 -13.07
N TYR A 113 7.77 -8.60 -13.27
CA TYR A 113 7.61 -9.70 -12.33
C TYR A 113 8.86 -10.56 -12.20
N THR A 114 9.55 -10.82 -13.31
CA THR A 114 10.82 -11.58 -13.33
C THR A 114 11.93 -10.79 -12.64
N ALA A 115 12.01 -9.47 -12.83
CA ALA A 115 12.96 -8.61 -12.14
C ALA A 115 12.73 -8.62 -10.62
N ILE A 116 11.47 -8.56 -10.17
CA ILE A 116 11.12 -8.66 -8.75
C ILE A 116 11.54 -10.02 -8.18
N VAL A 117 11.21 -11.12 -8.88
CA VAL A 117 11.62 -12.47 -8.45
C VAL A 117 13.13 -12.61 -8.42
N TYR A 118 13.84 -12.05 -9.40
CA TYR A 118 15.30 -12.06 -9.44
C TYR A 118 15.91 -11.31 -8.26
N ILE A 119 15.43 -10.10 -7.98
CA ILE A 119 15.88 -9.31 -6.82
C ILE A 119 15.59 -10.06 -5.51
N MET A 120 14.42 -10.66 -5.38
CA MET A 120 14.06 -11.45 -4.19
C MET A 120 14.93 -12.69 -4.06
N SER A 121 15.15 -13.42 -5.17
CA SER A 121 16.01 -14.59 -5.22
C SER A 121 17.44 -14.23 -4.84
N GLU A 122 17.98 -13.14 -5.38
CA GLU A 122 19.33 -12.65 -5.06
C GLU A 122 19.42 -12.23 -3.60
N TYR A 123 18.40 -11.53 -3.08
CA TYR A 123 18.34 -11.13 -1.68
C TYR A 123 18.34 -12.33 -0.72
N PHE A 124 17.65 -13.42 -1.06
CA PHE A 124 17.61 -14.63 -0.25
C PHE A 124 18.78 -15.60 -0.49
N THR A 125 19.49 -15.47 -1.61
CA THR A 125 20.58 -16.38 -2.02
C THR A 125 21.97 -15.78 -1.80
N SER A 126 22.07 -14.46 -1.56
CA SER A 126 23.34 -13.79 -1.31
C SER A 126 24.08 -14.45 -0.13
N ASP A 127 25.36 -14.73 -0.31
CA ASP A 127 26.22 -15.50 0.62
C ASP A 127 26.47 -14.80 1.98
N GLU A 128 26.01 -13.55 2.12
CA GLU A 128 26.02 -12.80 3.37
C GLU A 128 24.81 -13.15 4.25
N SER A 129 25.09 -13.66 5.46
CA SER A 129 24.20 -13.87 6.62
C SER A 129 22.68 -13.89 6.33
N ILE A 130 22.24 -14.79 5.45
CA ILE A 130 20.82 -15.03 5.08
C ILE A 130 19.93 -15.13 6.32
N GLY A 131 20.44 -15.77 7.39
CA GLY A 131 19.73 -15.93 8.67
C GLY A 131 19.45 -14.60 9.39
N GLU A 132 20.37 -13.64 9.35
CA GLU A 132 20.21 -12.36 10.05
C GLU A 132 19.18 -11.47 9.35
N ARG A 133 19.27 -11.38 8.01
CA ARG A 133 18.34 -10.60 7.18
C ARG A 133 16.91 -11.15 7.25
N SER A 134 16.76 -12.46 7.10
CA SER A 134 15.45 -13.12 7.23
C SER A 134 14.87 -12.96 8.63
N THR A 135 15.69 -13.06 9.69
CA THR A 135 15.25 -12.81 11.07
C THR A 135 14.75 -11.37 11.26
N CYS A 136 15.41 -10.37 10.68
CA CYS A 136 14.94 -8.98 10.71
C CYS A 136 13.58 -8.79 10.03
N ILE A 137 13.36 -9.39 8.86
CA ILE A 137 12.09 -9.29 8.14
C ILE A 137 10.97 -9.96 8.95
N VAL A 138 11.21 -11.18 9.43
CA VAL A 138 10.23 -11.91 10.24
C VAL A 138 9.92 -11.15 11.52
N ALA A 139 10.95 -10.63 12.20
CA ALA A 139 10.77 -9.82 13.40
C ALA A 139 9.94 -8.56 13.12
N PHE A 140 10.22 -7.84 12.02
CA PHE A 140 9.43 -6.69 11.60
C PHE A 140 7.95 -7.05 11.42
N CYS A 141 7.67 -8.14 10.70
CA CYS A 141 6.30 -8.61 10.49
C CYS A 141 5.62 -8.98 11.82
N VAL A 142 6.31 -9.70 12.72
CA VAL A 142 5.77 -10.10 14.03
C VAL A 142 5.51 -8.86 14.90
N PHE A 143 6.44 -7.92 15.00
CA PHE A 143 6.24 -6.69 15.78
C PHE A 143 5.16 -5.79 15.17
N LEU A 144 5.04 -5.74 13.85
CA LEU A 144 3.95 -5.03 13.18
C LEU A 144 2.59 -5.63 13.54
N LEU A 145 2.46 -6.96 13.51
CA LEU A 145 1.22 -7.64 13.91
C LEU A 145 0.90 -7.39 15.39
N ILE A 146 1.88 -7.48 16.28
CA ILE A 146 1.70 -7.19 17.70
C ILE A 146 1.27 -5.73 17.89
N ALA A 147 1.94 -4.78 17.25
CA ALA A 147 1.60 -3.36 17.34
C ALA A 147 0.19 -3.06 16.83
N MET A 148 -0.22 -3.68 15.71
CA MET A 148 -1.58 -3.58 15.19
C MET A 148 -2.61 -4.17 16.17
N MET A 149 -2.33 -5.32 16.76
CA MET A 149 -3.18 -5.94 17.80
C MET A 149 -3.26 -5.10 19.07
N VAL A 150 -2.19 -4.39 19.44
CA VAL A 150 -2.19 -3.49 20.60
C VAL A 150 -3.01 -2.22 20.31
N LEU A 151 -2.93 -1.67 19.09
CA LEU A 151 -3.63 -0.43 18.71
C LEU A 151 -5.11 -0.62 18.34
N ILE A 152 -5.54 -1.86 18.08
CA ILE A 152 -6.95 -2.20 17.90
C ILE A 152 -7.67 -2.45 19.22
N VAL A 153 -6.94 -2.79 20.29
CA VAL A 153 -7.52 -2.95 21.63
C VAL A 153 -8.09 -1.62 22.10
N ASP A 154 -9.29 -1.69 22.67
CA ASP A 154 -10.01 -0.52 23.16
C ASP A 154 -9.27 0.16 24.32
N GLU A 155 -9.30 1.48 24.36
CA GLU A 155 -8.60 2.28 25.38
C GLU A 155 -9.18 2.10 26.79
N SER A 156 -10.36 1.51 26.92
CA SER A 156 -10.88 1.05 28.21
C SER A 156 -9.97 0.00 28.86
N ASN A 157 -9.25 -0.80 28.05
CA ASN A 157 -8.37 -1.86 28.53
C ASN A 157 -6.89 -1.45 28.57
N LEU A 158 -6.43 -0.59 27.65
CA LEU A 158 -5.03 -0.23 27.52
C LEU A 158 -4.82 1.30 27.51
N GLU A 159 -3.96 1.82 28.38
CA GLU A 159 -3.65 3.26 28.52
C GLU A 159 -2.67 3.76 27.45
N VAL A 160 -3.00 3.60 26.16
CA VAL A 160 -2.16 4.13 25.08
C VAL A 160 -2.44 5.62 24.81
N GLY A 161 -3.71 6.03 24.89
CA GLY A 161 -4.12 7.44 24.73
C GLY A 161 -4.00 8.00 23.31
N VAL A 162 -4.05 7.14 22.29
CA VAL A 162 -3.92 7.54 20.87
C VAL A 162 -5.17 8.25 20.37
N ASP A 163 -6.34 7.79 20.79
CA ASP A 163 -7.63 8.31 20.36
C ASP A 163 -7.90 9.72 20.90
N PRO A 164 -7.79 10.01 22.22
CA PRO A 164 -7.97 11.38 22.72
C PRO A 164 -6.90 12.35 22.21
N ALA A 165 -5.67 11.86 21.97
CA ALA A 165 -4.62 12.65 21.35
C ALA A 165 -4.95 13.00 19.89
N TYR A 166 -5.49 12.05 19.13
CA TYR A 166 -5.97 12.28 17.77
C TYR A 166 -7.14 13.27 17.75
N ASP A 167 -8.11 13.15 18.65
CA ASP A 167 -9.27 14.05 18.69
C ASP A 167 -8.84 15.49 19.02
N SER A 168 -7.91 15.64 19.98
CA SER A 168 -7.33 16.95 20.32
C SER A 168 -6.50 17.54 19.17
N PHE A 169 -5.72 16.71 18.47
CA PHE A 169 -4.97 17.14 17.29
C PHE A 169 -5.89 17.55 16.14
N TYR A 170 -6.95 16.77 15.90
CA TYR A 170 -7.93 17.02 14.86
C TYR A 170 -8.66 18.34 15.10
N GLU A 171 -9.11 18.60 16.33
CA GLU A 171 -9.77 19.86 16.71
C GLU A 171 -8.83 21.07 16.58
N ASN A 172 -7.57 20.94 17.00
CA ASN A 172 -6.60 22.03 16.87
C ASN A 172 -6.24 22.29 15.41
N ALA A 173 -6.08 21.24 14.60
CA ALA A 173 -5.75 21.36 13.18
C ALA A 173 -6.91 21.95 12.37
N SER A 174 -8.16 21.58 12.67
CA SER A 174 -9.34 22.14 11.98
C SER A 174 -9.48 23.64 12.25
N LYS A 175 -9.32 24.08 13.51
CA LYS A 175 -9.29 25.52 13.87
C LYS A 175 -8.18 26.27 13.15
N PHE A 176 -6.99 25.68 13.03
CA PHE A 176 -5.87 26.28 12.31
C PHE A 176 -6.16 26.43 10.81
N LEU A 177 -6.73 25.41 10.17
CA LEU A 177 -7.10 25.41 8.75
C LEU A 177 -8.21 26.42 8.46
N GLU A 178 -9.22 26.51 9.33
CA GLU A 178 -10.30 27.48 9.22
C GLU A 178 -9.78 28.92 9.32
N ASN A 179 -8.85 29.19 10.23
CA ASN A 179 -8.18 30.48 10.33
C ASN A 179 -7.37 30.85 9.06
N GLN A 180 -6.95 29.86 8.27
CA GLN A 180 -6.27 30.05 6.99
C GLN A 180 -7.24 30.13 5.80
N GLY A 181 -8.57 30.12 6.05
CA GLY A 181 -9.59 30.16 5.01
C GLY A 181 -9.73 28.86 4.21
N LEU A 182 -9.12 27.77 4.66
CA LEU A 182 -9.19 26.46 4.02
C LEU A 182 -10.30 25.63 4.67
N SER A 183 -11.39 25.39 3.95
CA SER A 183 -12.45 24.46 4.35
C SER A 183 -11.99 23.01 4.10
N SER A 184 -10.98 22.55 4.85
CA SER A 184 -10.41 21.20 4.67
C SER A 184 -10.95 20.23 5.70
N VAL A 185 -11.25 19.01 5.23
CA VAL A 185 -11.80 17.88 6.01
C VAL A 185 -10.71 17.22 6.86
N GLY A 186 -10.00 17.99 7.67
CA GLY A 186 -8.92 17.53 8.56
C GLY A 186 -7.72 16.85 7.88
N PRO A 187 -6.60 16.62 8.59
CA PRO A 187 -5.30 16.34 7.95
C PRO A 187 -5.05 14.87 7.59
N ALA A 188 -5.67 13.91 8.28
CA ALA A 188 -5.42 12.47 8.11
C ALA A 188 -6.51 11.64 8.80
N SER A 189 -6.80 10.43 8.33
CA SER A 189 -7.74 9.53 9.01
C SER A 189 -7.11 8.86 10.23
N LYS A 190 -7.92 8.61 11.27
CA LYS A 190 -7.51 7.90 12.50
C LYS A 190 -6.81 6.57 12.21
N LEU A 191 -7.27 5.85 11.18
CA LEU A 191 -6.66 4.60 10.73
C LEU A 191 -5.22 4.81 10.22
N ILE A 192 -4.98 5.84 9.40
CA ILE A 192 -3.66 6.13 8.85
C ILE A 192 -2.66 6.44 9.97
N LEU A 193 -3.10 7.18 10.99
CA LEU A 193 -2.25 7.52 12.13
C LEU A 193 -1.87 6.25 12.91
N LYS A 194 -2.86 5.42 13.25
CA LYS A 194 -2.61 4.14 13.94
C LYS A 194 -1.68 3.23 13.14
N LEU A 195 -1.88 3.12 11.82
CA LEU A 195 -0.99 2.33 10.96
C LEU A 195 0.44 2.89 10.95
N SER A 196 0.59 4.22 10.85
CA SER A 196 1.92 4.84 10.86
C SER A 196 2.65 4.60 12.18
N LEU A 197 1.94 4.68 13.31
CA LEU A 197 2.49 4.40 14.63
C LEU A 197 2.88 2.91 14.76
N ALA A 198 2.07 2.00 14.22
CA ALA A 198 2.37 0.58 14.18
C ALA A 198 3.65 0.28 13.39
N VAL A 199 3.84 0.92 12.23
CA VAL A 199 5.05 0.77 11.41
C VAL A 199 6.28 1.27 12.17
N TRP A 200 6.21 2.43 12.82
CA TRP A 200 7.32 2.94 13.63
C TRP A 200 7.64 2.02 14.81
N ALA A 201 6.62 1.51 15.50
CA ALA A 201 6.79 0.54 16.58
C ALA A 201 7.44 -0.76 16.06
N ALA A 202 7.06 -1.23 14.86
CA ALA A 202 7.66 -2.40 14.24
C ALA A 202 9.13 -2.19 13.87
N VAL A 203 9.49 -1.03 13.31
CA VAL A 203 10.89 -0.68 13.03
C VAL A 203 11.72 -0.70 14.31
N ILE A 204 11.22 -0.08 15.38
CA ILE A 204 11.88 -0.05 16.68
C ILE A 204 12.02 -1.48 17.24
N GLY A 205 10.95 -2.28 17.20
CA GLY A 205 10.97 -3.68 17.64
C GLY A 205 12.03 -4.49 16.90
N THR A 206 12.11 -4.35 15.58
CA THR A 206 13.12 -5.04 14.75
C THR A 206 14.53 -4.68 15.18
N LEU A 207 14.82 -3.39 15.42
CA LEU A 207 16.14 -2.94 15.89
C LEU A 207 16.53 -3.60 17.23
N PHE A 208 15.55 -3.87 18.10
CA PHE A 208 15.78 -4.55 19.38
C PHE A 208 15.82 -6.08 19.29
N THR A 209 15.62 -6.69 18.13
CA THR A 209 15.63 -8.16 17.97
C THR A 209 16.98 -8.77 18.34
N PHE A 210 18.08 -8.29 17.77
CA PHE A 210 19.42 -8.83 18.08
C PHE A 210 19.86 -8.54 19.53
N PRO A 211 19.71 -7.31 20.06
CA PRO A 211 19.92 -7.07 21.48
C PRO A 211 19.07 -7.99 22.36
N GLY A 212 17.79 -8.20 22.03
CA GLY A 212 16.89 -9.09 22.76
C GLY A 212 17.36 -10.54 22.77
N LEU A 213 17.76 -11.08 21.62
CA LEU A 213 18.35 -12.43 21.52
C LEU A 213 19.64 -12.55 22.33
N ARG A 214 20.47 -11.51 22.35
CA ARG A 214 21.71 -11.47 23.13
C ARG A 214 21.43 -11.46 24.63
N ILE A 215 20.44 -10.69 25.08
CA ILE A 215 20.01 -10.64 26.49
C ILE A 215 19.44 -12.01 26.91
N ALA A 216 18.60 -12.63 26.07
CA ALA A 216 18.06 -13.96 26.35
C ALA A 216 19.17 -15.02 26.49
N ARG A 217 20.19 -14.98 25.61
CA ARG A 217 21.35 -15.87 25.72
C ARG A 217 22.16 -15.59 26.99
N MET A 218 22.42 -14.32 27.30
CA MET A 218 23.13 -13.94 28.52
C MET A 218 22.40 -14.38 29.80
N HIS A 219 21.07 -14.28 29.82
CA HIS A 219 20.23 -14.78 30.91
C HIS A 219 20.36 -16.29 31.06
N TRP A 220 20.28 -17.03 29.96
CA TRP A 220 20.45 -18.48 29.94
C TRP A 220 21.82 -18.91 30.47
N ASP A 221 22.90 -18.26 30.00
CA ASP A 221 24.26 -18.55 30.44
C ASP A 221 24.44 -18.25 31.94
N SER A 222 23.84 -17.16 32.42
CA SER A 222 23.86 -16.79 33.85
C SER A 222 23.10 -17.80 34.72
N LEU A 223 21.97 -18.33 34.23
CA LEU A 223 21.19 -19.34 34.94
C LEU A 223 21.98 -20.65 35.09
N ARG A 224 22.72 -21.05 34.04
CA ARG A 224 23.60 -22.22 34.06
C ARG A 224 24.80 -22.04 34.98
N TYR A 225 25.36 -20.83 35.05
CA TYR A 225 26.48 -20.54 35.94
C TYR A 225 26.11 -20.60 37.43
N TYR A 226 24.86 -20.26 37.78
CA TYR A 226 24.36 -20.26 39.15
C TYR A 226 23.47 -21.47 39.49
N GLU A 227 23.63 -22.61 38.80
CA GLU A 227 22.80 -23.80 38.95
C GLU A 227 22.79 -24.35 40.39
N ASP A 228 23.90 -24.21 41.12
CA ASP A 228 24.03 -24.66 42.52
C ASP A 228 23.20 -23.82 43.52
N SER A 229 22.84 -22.58 43.17
CA SER A 229 22.16 -21.66 44.08
C SER A 229 20.75 -21.28 43.60
N LYS A 230 19.75 -21.94 44.18
CA LYS A 230 18.33 -21.69 43.85
C LYS A 230 17.88 -20.25 44.09
N VAL A 231 18.43 -19.57 45.09
CA VAL A 231 18.06 -18.17 45.42
C VAL A 231 18.53 -17.21 44.32
N LYS A 232 19.77 -17.36 43.85
CA LYS A 232 20.31 -16.51 42.77
C LYS A 232 19.61 -16.78 41.45
N GLY A 233 19.29 -18.04 41.14
CA GLY A 233 18.48 -18.39 39.97
C GLY A 233 17.07 -17.78 40.01
N LEU A 234 16.41 -17.79 41.17
CA LEU A 234 15.11 -17.13 41.34
C LEU A 234 15.21 -15.62 41.11
N LEU A 235 16.20 -14.96 41.71
CA LEU A 235 16.40 -13.51 41.61
C LEU A 235 16.69 -13.08 40.16
N LEU A 236 17.46 -13.91 39.42
CA LEU A 236 17.74 -13.69 38.02
C LEU A 236 16.47 -13.79 37.15
N ASN A 237 15.61 -14.79 37.41
CA ASN A 237 14.33 -14.93 36.70
C ASN A 237 13.38 -13.76 37.00
N VAL A 238 13.34 -13.27 38.25
CA VAL A 238 12.58 -12.08 38.62
C VAL A 238 13.09 -10.85 37.85
N ASN A 239 14.41 -10.64 37.80
CA ASN A 239 15.01 -9.55 37.05
C ASN A 239 14.68 -9.62 35.55
N PHE A 240 14.76 -10.81 34.96
CA PHE A 240 14.39 -11.01 33.56
C PHE A 240 12.90 -10.75 33.28
N ALA A 241 12.01 -11.02 34.24
CA ALA A 241 10.58 -10.77 34.13
C ALA A 241 10.16 -9.31 34.42
N MET A 242 11.01 -8.49 35.06
CA MET A 242 10.66 -7.12 35.45
C MET A 242 10.18 -6.22 34.30
N PRO A 243 10.81 -6.21 33.11
CA PRO A 243 10.33 -5.40 32.00
C PRO A 243 8.89 -5.75 31.58
N PHE A 244 8.53 -7.04 31.68
CA PHE A 244 7.16 -7.49 31.41
C PHE A 244 6.18 -7.00 32.47
N ILE A 245 6.57 -7.05 33.75
CA ILE A 245 5.75 -6.50 34.84
C ILE A 245 5.49 -5.01 34.61
N ILE A 246 6.52 -4.23 34.24
CA ILE A 246 6.37 -2.80 33.92
C ILE A 246 5.40 -2.59 32.76
N SER A 247 5.44 -3.44 31.72
CA SER A 247 4.49 -3.34 30.62
C SER A 247 3.04 -3.66 31.02
N LEU A 248 2.83 -4.58 31.98
CA LEU A 248 1.50 -4.89 32.50
C LEU A 248 0.89 -3.73 33.27
N LEU A 249 1.69 -2.79 33.79
CA LEU A 249 1.17 -1.60 34.45
C LEU A 249 0.38 -0.69 33.50
N TRP A 250 0.57 -0.80 32.19
CA TRP A 250 -0.22 -0.03 31.20
C TRP A 250 -1.62 -0.62 30.95
N VAL A 251 -1.90 -1.81 31.50
CA VAL A 251 -3.19 -2.49 31.38
C VAL A 251 -4.12 -1.99 32.49
N ARG A 252 -5.13 -1.19 32.13
CA ARG A 252 -6.08 -0.58 33.09
C ARG A 252 -6.68 -1.56 34.10
N PRO A 253 -7.23 -2.74 33.71
CA PRO A 253 -7.83 -3.64 34.68
C PRO A 253 -6.82 -4.23 35.67
N VAL A 254 -5.53 -4.27 35.33
CA VAL A 254 -4.47 -4.73 36.24
C VAL A 254 -4.04 -3.62 37.19
N THR A 255 -3.97 -2.38 36.71
CA THR A 255 -3.35 -1.28 37.46
C THR A 255 -4.38 -0.40 38.15
N ARG A 256 -5.37 0.12 37.41
CA ARG A 256 -6.40 1.02 37.95
C ARG A 256 -7.28 0.31 38.97
N HIS A 257 -7.66 -0.94 38.72
CA HIS A 257 -8.48 -1.67 39.67
C HIS A 257 -7.78 -1.85 41.02
N TYR A 258 -6.48 -2.16 41.01
CA TYR A 258 -5.72 -2.44 42.24
C TYR A 258 -5.15 -1.18 42.91
N LEU A 259 -4.76 -0.16 42.15
CA LEU A 259 -4.22 1.08 42.70
C LEU A 259 -5.34 2.08 43.05
N THR A 260 -6.28 2.32 42.13
CA THR A 260 -7.21 3.46 42.24
C THR A 260 -8.64 3.11 42.68
N VAL A 261 -9.04 1.83 42.62
CA VAL A 261 -10.43 1.42 42.90
C VAL A 261 -10.52 0.51 44.13
N ARG A 262 -9.56 -0.40 44.30
CA ARG A 262 -9.57 -1.34 45.42
C ARG A 262 -9.12 -0.65 46.71
N VAL A 263 -10.04 -0.52 47.64
CA VAL A 263 -9.75 -0.18 49.03
C VAL A 263 -9.25 -1.45 49.73
N PHE A 264 -8.00 -1.45 50.18
CA PHE A 264 -7.44 -2.57 50.92
C PHE A 264 -8.02 -2.61 52.34
N SER A 265 -8.17 -3.81 52.90
CA SER A 265 -8.73 -4.01 54.25
C SER A 265 -7.95 -3.19 55.27
N GLY A 266 -8.59 -2.16 55.84
CA GLY A 266 -7.98 -1.23 56.80
C GLY A 266 -7.61 0.16 56.26
N MET A 267 -7.95 0.50 55.01
CA MET A 267 -7.81 1.86 54.45
C MET A 267 -9.19 2.49 54.18
N ASP A 268 -9.29 3.83 54.31
CA ASP A 268 -10.52 4.59 53.99
C ASP A 268 -10.57 5.08 52.53
N ALA A 269 -9.45 4.98 51.81
CA ALA A 269 -9.31 5.41 50.42
C ALA A 269 -8.46 4.40 49.63
N PRO A 270 -8.57 4.36 48.29
CA PRO A 270 -7.64 3.63 47.42
C PRO A 270 -6.22 4.20 47.53
N LEU A 271 -5.23 3.45 47.02
CA LEU A 271 -3.80 3.80 47.05
C LEU A 271 -3.48 5.10 46.29
#